data_AF-A0A3B8U6Z7-F1
#
_entry.id   AF-A0A3B8U6Z7-F1
#
_cell.length_a   1.000
_cell.length_b   1.000
_cell.length_c   1.000
_cell.angle_alpha   90.00
_cell.angle_beta   90.00
_cell.angle_gamma   90.00
#
_symmetry.space_group_name_H-M   'P 1'
#
loop_
_entity.id
_entity.type
_entity.pdbx_description
1 polymer ?
#
loop_
_entity_poly.entity_id
_entity_poly.type
_entity_poly.pdbx_seq_one_letter_code
_entity_poly.pdbx_strand_id
1 'polypeptide(L)'
;MNRGTELAHSLFQKISGVKPTRIKLGHGNFITMDFGRDIPQEIKTRNGPQTRYFGEWHLWVYMCAWRIDKNKKPFVGSEDTREKIENCLLELVNRTLKKVEILNDAFDAKLLFDEDMEMYLFSFYTEDKEQWMLFTPDKKTFTAGPGCTWSYRDSDKT
;
A
#
# COMPACT_ATOMS: atom_id res chain seq x y z
N MET A 1 12.93 17.82 -3.77
CA MET A 1 12.04 16.65 -3.87
C MET A 1 12.04 16.23 -5.34
N ASN A 2 12.28 14.96 -5.67
CA ASN A 2 12.41 14.55 -7.07
C ASN A 2 11.02 14.40 -7.75
N ARG A 3 10.98 14.36 -9.09
CA ARG A 3 9.72 14.26 -9.87
C ARG A 3 8.87 13.04 -9.49
N GLY A 4 9.51 11.92 -9.12
CA GLY A 4 8.80 10.72 -8.70
C GLY A 4 8.10 10.90 -7.37
N THR A 5 8.74 11.59 -6.43
CA THR A 5 8.15 11.95 -5.15
C THR A 5 6.94 12.88 -5.30
N GLU A 6 7.04 13.89 -6.17
CA GLU A 6 5.92 14.80 -6.48
C GLU A 6 4.74 14.04 -7.10
N LEU A 7 5.03 13.12 -8.04
CA LEU A 7 4.03 12.27 -8.65
C LEU A 7 3.36 11.36 -7.63
N ALA A 8 4.14 10.62 -6.82
CA ALA A 8 3.62 9.77 -5.76
C ALA A 8 2.71 10.55 -4.80
N HIS A 9 3.14 11.73 -4.35
CA HIS A 9 2.32 12.61 -3.53
C HIS A 9 1.00 12.96 -4.23
N SER A 10 1.04 13.39 -5.50
CA SER A 10 -0.17 13.75 -6.25
C SER A 10 -1.16 12.58 -6.42
N LEU A 11 -0.65 11.35 -6.54
CA LEU A 11 -1.46 10.14 -6.64
C LEU A 11 -2.13 9.81 -5.28
N PHE A 12 -1.36 9.79 -4.19
CA PHE A 12 -1.89 9.54 -2.85
C PHE A 12 -2.88 10.61 -2.38
N GLN A 13 -2.74 11.85 -2.84
CA GLN A 13 -3.73 12.91 -2.58
C GLN A 13 -5.12 12.54 -3.14
N LYS A 14 -5.22 11.74 -4.19
CA LYS A 14 -6.51 11.30 -4.76
C LYS A 14 -7.26 10.30 -3.87
N ILE A 15 -6.57 9.62 -2.96
CA ILE A 15 -7.16 8.67 -2.00
C ILE A 15 -7.05 9.15 -0.54
N SER A 16 -6.58 10.38 -0.33
CA SER A 16 -6.62 11.03 0.97
C SER A 16 -8.07 11.38 1.33
N GLY A 17 -8.46 11.15 2.58
CA GLY A 17 -9.85 11.23 3.04
C GLY A 17 -10.66 9.96 2.82
N VAL A 18 -10.08 8.89 2.26
CA VAL A 18 -10.75 7.62 1.99
C VAL A 18 -10.29 6.53 2.97
N LYS A 19 -11.21 5.67 3.40
CA LYS A 19 -10.88 4.47 4.20
C LYS A 19 -10.45 3.33 3.28
N PRO A 20 -9.47 2.50 3.65
CA PRO A 20 -9.26 1.23 2.96
C PRO A 20 -10.54 0.39 2.99
N THR A 21 -10.97 -0.14 1.85
CA THR A 21 -12.16 -1.03 1.79
C THR A 21 -11.78 -2.47 2.11
N ARG A 22 -10.54 -2.86 1.81
CA ARG A 22 -9.94 -4.15 2.17
C ARG A 22 -8.47 -3.95 2.48
N ILE A 23 -8.01 -4.64 3.52
CA ILE A 23 -6.59 -4.81 3.82
C ILE A 23 -6.33 -6.31 3.91
N LYS A 24 -5.27 -6.79 3.27
CA LYS A 24 -4.89 -8.21 3.30
C LYS A 24 -3.42 -8.38 3.65
N LEU A 25 -3.16 -9.30 4.58
CA LEU A 25 -1.83 -9.84 4.82
C LEU A 25 -1.59 -11.04 3.91
N GLY A 26 -0.59 -10.92 3.05
CA GLY A 26 -0.17 -11.96 2.11
C GLY A 26 0.62 -13.10 2.73
N HIS A 27 1.32 -13.83 1.87
CA HIS A 27 2.35 -14.79 2.28
C HIS A 27 3.63 -14.03 2.66
N GLY A 28 4.22 -14.35 3.81
CA GLY A 28 5.28 -13.55 4.42
C GLY A 28 4.68 -12.30 5.09
N ASN A 29 5.25 -11.14 4.80
CA ASN A 29 4.92 -9.88 5.44
C ASN A 29 4.32 -8.83 4.48
N PHE A 30 4.00 -9.17 3.23
CA PHE A 30 3.44 -8.20 2.29
C PHE A 30 2.00 -7.82 2.67
N ILE A 31 1.66 -6.53 2.56
CA ILE A 31 0.31 -6.01 2.83
C ILE A 31 -0.24 -5.42 1.53
N THR A 32 -1.51 -5.67 1.26
CA THR A 32 -2.25 -4.93 0.24
C THR A 32 -3.40 -4.15 0.84
N MET A 33 -3.71 -2.99 0.26
CA MET A 33 -4.82 -2.11 0.66
C MET A 33 -5.59 -1.64 -0.58
N ASP A 34 -6.89 -1.88 -0.60
CA ASP A 34 -7.80 -1.37 -1.62
C ASP A 34 -8.41 -0.04 -1.15
N PHE A 35 -8.56 0.93 -2.05
CA PHE A 35 -9.26 2.19 -1.79
C PHE A 35 -10.24 2.52 -2.93
N GLY A 36 -11.21 3.38 -2.63
CA GLY A 36 -12.19 3.87 -3.60
C GLY A 36 -13.32 2.86 -3.84
N ARG A 37 -13.83 2.82 -5.07
CA ARG A 37 -14.96 1.94 -5.44
C ARG A 37 -14.50 0.49 -5.59
N ASP A 38 -15.43 -0.43 -5.36
CA ASP A 38 -15.22 -1.84 -5.67
C ASP A 38 -15.44 -2.09 -7.17
N ILE A 39 -14.40 -2.57 -7.83
CA ILE A 39 -14.39 -2.90 -9.26
C ILE A 39 -14.56 -4.42 -9.41
N PRO A 40 -15.67 -4.91 -9.99
CA PRO A 40 -15.87 -6.33 -10.23
C PRO A 40 -14.98 -6.80 -11.40
N GLN A 41 -14.34 -7.95 -11.23
CA GLN A 41 -13.59 -8.65 -12.25
C GLN A 41 -13.96 -10.13 -12.28
N GLU A 42 -14.25 -10.63 -13.47
CA GLU A 42 -14.45 -12.04 -13.68
C GLU A 42 -13.10 -12.75 -13.74
N ILE A 43 -12.89 -13.69 -12.82
CA ILE A 43 -11.71 -14.55 -12.81
C ILE A 43 -12.10 -15.98 -13.13
N LYS A 44 -11.28 -16.65 -13.93
CA LYS A 44 -11.43 -18.08 -14.18
C LYS A 44 -10.84 -18.86 -13.03
N THR A 45 -11.67 -19.61 -12.32
CA THR A 45 -11.23 -20.54 -11.27
C THR A 45 -11.42 -21.98 -11.72
N ARG A 46 -10.89 -22.92 -10.92
CA ARG A 46 -11.09 -24.36 -11.11
C ARG A 46 -12.57 -24.76 -11.06
N ASN A 47 -13.39 -23.96 -10.37
CA ASN A 47 -14.83 -24.17 -10.17
C ASN A 47 -15.71 -23.34 -11.12
N GLY A 48 -15.11 -22.76 -12.17
CA GLY A 48 -15.80 -21.87 -13.12
C GLY A 48 -15.49 -20.38 -12.91
N PRO A 49 -16.11 -19.49 -13.72
CA PRO A 49 -15.98 -18.04 -13.57
C PRO A 49 -16.50 -17.58 -12.21
N GLN A 50 -15.75 -16.72 -11.53
CA GLN A 50 -16.17 -16.08 -10.28
C GLN A 50 -15.91 -14.58 -10.37
N THR A 51 -16.82 -13.78 -9.83
CA THR A 51 -16.59 -12.33 -9.68
C THR A 51 -15.78 -12.07 -8.42
N ARG A 52 -14.61 -11.45 -8.57
CA ARG A 52 -13.85 -10.86 -7.47
C ARG A 52 -13.94 -9.34 -7.53
N TYR A 53 -13.82 -8.71 -6.38
CA TYR A 53 -13.80 -7.25 -6.26
C TYR A 53 -12.40 -6.79 -5.90
N PHE A 54 -11.94 -5.76 -6.59
CA PHE A 54 -10.69 -5.05 -6.36
C PHE A 54 -11.00 -3.59 -6.07
N GLY A 55 -10.11 -2.90 -5.35
CA GLY A 55 -10.24 -1.46 -5.18
C GLY A 55 -9.99 -0.72 -6.49
N GLU A 56 -10.66 0.40 -6.69
CA GLU A 56 -10.34 1.37 -7.75
C GLU A 56 -8.88 1.83 -7.68
N TRP A 57 -8.32 1.84 -6.47
CA TRP A 57 -6.90 1.99 -6.20
C TRP A 57 -6.43 0.80 -5.38
N HIS A 58 -5.20 0.35 -5.64
CA HIS A 58 -4.60 -0.77 -4.92
C HIS A 58 -3.16 -0.42 -4.52
N LEU A 59 -2.89 -0.37 -3.22
CA LEU A 59 -1.54 -0.25 -2.68
C LEU A 59 -1.03 -1.65 -2.36
N TRP A 60 0.15 -1.99 -2.87
CA TRP A 60 0.85 -3.23 -2.58
C TRP A 60 2.20 -2.92 -1.94
N VAL A 61 2.33 -3.20 -0.65
CA VAL A 61 3.57 -3.13 0.14
C VAL A 61 4.23 -4.51 0.07
N TYR A 62 5.38 -4.63 -0.58
CA TYR A 62 5.96 -5.93 -0.96
C TYR A 62 7.38 -6.15 -0.42
N MET A 63 8.40 -5.65 -1.11
CA MET A 63 9.80 -5.87 -0.72
C MET A 63 10.36 -4.68 0.05
N CYS A 64 9.65 -4.29 1.11
CA CYS A 64 10.12 -3.28 2.06
C CYS A 64 9.69 -3.65 3.48
N ALA A 65 10.44 -3.18 4.47
CA ALA A 65 10.09 -3.38 5.86
C ALA A 65 9.01 -2.36 6.20
N TRP A 66 8.13 -2.69 7.12
CA TRP A 66 7.10 -1.76 7.54
C TRP A 66 6.81 -1.89 9.03
N ARG A 67 6.26 -0.82 9.59
CA ARG A 67 5.83 -0.75 10.98
C ARG A 67 4.58 0.09 11.07
N ILE A 68 3.67 -0.29 11.95
CA ILE A 68 2.53 0.54 12.33
C ILE A 68 2.77 1.02 13.75
N ASP A 69 2.71 2.34 13.91
CA ASP A 69 2.74 3.03 15.18
C ASP A 69 1.30 3.39 15.59
N LYS A 70 1.02 3.33 16.89
CA LYS A 70 -0.24 3.76 17.50
C LYS A 70 0.07 4.70 18.65
N ASN A 71 -0.56 5.87 18.69
CA ASN A 71 -0.26 6.91 19.68
C ASN A 71 1.25 7.24 19.73
N LYS A 72 1.88 7.34 18.55
CA LYS A 72 3.31 7.65 18.36
C LYS A 72 4.29 6.63 18.97
N LYS A 73 3.85 5.39 19.18
CA LYS A 73 4.68 4.28 19.67
C LYS A 73 4.61 3.09 18.71
N PRO A 74 5.72 2.37 18.48
CA PRO A 74 5.70 1.09 17.77
C PRO A 74 4.63 0.16 18.32
N PHE A 75 3.71 -0.26 17.45
CA PHE A 75 2.63 -1.17 17.83
C PHE A 75 2.84 -2.56 17.21
N VAL A 76 3.05 -2.62 15.88
CA VAL A 76 3.37 -3.85 15.17
C VAL A 76 4.39 -3.62 14.05
N GLY A 77 5.31 -4.57 13.85
CA GLY A 77 6.28 -4.57 12.76
C GLY A 77 6.05 -5.71 11.75
N SER A 78 6.73 -5.64 10.60
CA SER A 78 6.61 -6.63 9.52
C SER A 78 7.05 -8.05 9.92
N GLU A 79 7.92 -8.17 10.93
CA GLU A 79 8.45 -9.45 11.43
C GLU A 79 7.78 -9.92 12.73
N ASP A 80 6.73 -9.22 13.19
CA ASP A 80 5.93 -9.68 14.33
C ASP A 80 5.09 -10.92 13.97
N THR A 81 4.49 -11.55 14.97
CA THR A 81 3.63 -12.72 14.73
C THR A 81 2.44 -12.38 13.83
N ARG A 82 2.08 -13.33 12.96
CA ARG A 82 0.97 -13.17 12.02
C ARG A 82 -0.33 -12.73 12.70
N GLU A 83 -0.66 -13.33 13.84
CA GLU A 83 -1.84 -12.98 14.64
C GLU A 83 -1.83 -11.52 15.09
N LYS A 84 -0.68 -11.02 15.56
CA LYS A 84 -0.53 -9.62 15.99
C LYS A 84 -0.71 -8.67 14.81
N ILE A 85 -0.16 -9.02 13.65
CA ILE A 85 -0.34 -8.24 12.41
C ILE A 85 -1.82 -8.22 12.02
N GLU A 86 -2.47 -9.38 11.90
CA GLU A 86 -3.87 -9.49 11.50
C GLU A 86 -4.80 -8.68 12.41
N ASN A 87 -4.60 -8.76 13.73
CA ASN A 87 -5.36 -7.95 14.70
C ASN A 87 -5.16 -6.44 14.49
N CYS A 88 -3.94 -5.99 14.18
CA CYS A 88 -3.69 -4.59 13.87
C CYS A 88 -4.36 -4.16 12.55
N LEU A 89 -4.35 -5.01 11.52
CA LEU A 89 -4.97 -4.69 10.23
C LEU A 89 -6.50 -4.62 10.32
N LEU A 90 -7.13 -5.41 11.20
CA LEU A 90 -8.55 -5.31 11.53
C LEU A 90 -8.92 -3.96 12.16
N GLU A 91 -8.01 -3.36 12.93
CA GLU A 91 -8.20 -2.00 13.42
C GLU A 91 -8.01 -0.97 12.29
N LEU A 92 -6.93 -1.13 11.50
CA LEU A 92 -6.53 -0.18 10.47
C LEU A 92 -7.56 -0.02 9.34
N VAL A 93 -8.28 -1.09 8.96
CA VAL A 93 -9.28 -1.03 7.88
C VAL A 93 -10.41 -0.02 8.15
N ASN A 94 -10.68 0.30 9.42
CA ASN A 94 -11.71 1.26 9.78
C ASN A 94 -11.21 2.71 9.85
N ARG A 95 -9.92 2.93 9.58
CA ARG A 95 -9.25 4.22 9.69
C ARG A 95 -9.18 4.94 8.36
N THR A 96 -9.40 6.25 8.38
CA THR A 96 -9.33 7.07 7.16
C THR A 96 -7.89 7.44 6.87
N LEU A 97 -7.39 7.15 5.67
CA LEU A 97 -6.09 7.66 5.23
C LEU A 97 -6.17 9.18 5.13
N LYS A 98 -5.40 9.91 5.92
CA LYS A 98 -5.40 11.38 5.95
C LYS A 98 -4.36 11.97 5.02
N LYS A 99 -3.18 11.35 4.96
CA LYS A 99 -2.04 11.87 4.22
C LYS A 99 -1.04 10.76 3.99
N VAL A 100 -0.30 10.86 2.88
CA VAL A 100 0.92 10.09 2.67
C VAL A 100 2.07 11.06 2.49
N GLU A 101 3.16 10.83 3.22
CA GLU A 101 4.40 11.57 3.15
C GLU A 101 5.47 10.65 2.59
N ILE A 102 6.14 11.08 1.52
CA ILE A 102 7.34 10.42 1.05
C ILE A 102 8.52 11.11 1.75
N LEU A 103 9.29 10.33 2.50
CA LEU A 103 10.24 10.83 3.50
C LEU A 103 11.61 11.14 2.90
N ASN A 104 11.99 10.45 1.82
CA ASN A 104 13.31 10.59 1.18
C ASN A 104 13.26 10.12 -0.28
N ASP A 105 14.39 10.27 -0.98
CA ASP A 105 14.53 9.85 -2.38
C ASP A 105 14.52 8.31 -2.54
N ALA A 106 14.72 7.55 -1.47
CA ALA A 106 14.61 6.09 -1.46
C ALA A 106 13.15 5.60 -1.40
N PHE A 107 12.18 6.52 -1.40
CA PHE A 107 10.75 6.26 -1.33
C PHE A 107 10.30 5.57 -0.03
N ASP A 108 11.00 5.80 1.07
CA ASP A 108 10.41 5.59 2.38
C ASP A 108 9.14 6.44 2.49
N ALA A 109 8.11 5.87 3.10
CA ALA A 109 6.81 6.51 3.15
C ALA A 109 6.21 6.43 4.55
N LYS A 110 5.44 7.45 4.90
CA LYS A 110 4.59 7.48 6.09
C LYS A 110 3.15 7.70 5.65
N LEU A 111 2.29 6.73 5.92
CA LEU A 111 0.85 6.81 5.72
C LEU A 111 0.22 7.17 7.06
N LEU A 112 -0.42 8.34 7.13
CA LEU A 112 -1.09 8.83 8.33
C LEU A 112 -2.58 8.51 8.23
N PHE A 113 -3.11 7.85 9.26
CA PHE A 113 -4.52 7.55 9.40
C PHE A 113 -5.13 8.38 10.55
N ASP A 114 -6.46 8.37 10.72
CA ASP A 114 -7.08 8.93 11.94
C ASP A 114 -6.75 8.11 13.19
N GLU A 115 -7.09 8.68 14.36
CA GLU A 115 -6.89 8.05 15.68
C GLU A 115 -5.41 7.66 15.95
N ASP A 116 -4.49 8.53 15.54
CA ASP A 116 -3.05 8.43 15.81
C ASP A 116 -2.40 7.09 15.37
N MET A 117 -2.92 6.50 14.28
CA MET A 117 -2.30 5.36 13.60
C MET A 117 -1.44 5.83 12.41
N GLU A 118 -0.21 5.34 12.35
CA GLU A 118 0.76 5.70 11.32
C GLU A 118 1.45 4.45 10.79
N MET A 119 1.45 4.22 9.48
CA MET A 119 2.22 3.15 8.85
C MET A 119 3.48 3.72 8.21
N TYR A 120 4.62 3.18 8.55
CA TYR A 120 5.91 3.50 7.98
C TYR A 120 6.35 2.39 7.02
N LEU A 121 6.85 2.77 5.86
CA LEU A 121 7.47 1.90 4.86
C LEU A 121 8.95 2.27 4.77
N PHE A 122 9.82 1.27 4.91
CA PHE A 122 11.28 1.43 4.92
C PHE A 122 11.90 0.61 3.79
N SER A 123 12.51 1.33 2.86
CA SER A 123 13.41 0.76 1.87
C SER A 123 14.62 0.11 2.55
N PHE A 124 14.95 -1.11 2.13
CA PHE A 124 16.16 -1.79 2.62
C PHE A 124 16.89 -2.60 1.55
N TYR A 125 16.31 -2.75 0.36
CA TYR A 125 16.99 -3.33 -0.80
C TYR A 125 17.56 -2.23 -1.70
N THR A 126 18.80 -2.41 -2.13
CA THR A 126 19.50 -1.53 -3.06
C THR A 126 19.34 -1.96 -4.52
N GLU A 127 18.94 -3.21 -4.78
CA GLU A 127 18.83 -3.79 -6.13
C GLU A 127 17.57 -4.65 -6.31
N ASP A 128 17.11 -4.78 -7.56
CA ASP A 128 16.10 -5.70 -8.14
C ASP A 128 14.75 -5.93 -7.42
N LYS A 129 14.39 -5.14 -6.40
CA LYS A 129 13.17 -5.36 -5.60
C LYS A 129 12.25 -4.15 -5.57
N GLU A 130 11.07 -4.31 -6.17
CA GLU A 130 9.95 -3.37 -6.05
C GLU A 130 9.46 -3.30 -4.60
N GLN A 131 9.60 -2.13 -3.99
CA GLN A 131 9.34 -1.93 -2.57
C GLN A 131 7.84 -1.86 -2.31
N TRP A 132 7.19 -0.91 -2.97
CA TRP A 132 5.74 -0.76 -2.96
C TRP A 132 5.23 -0.24 -4.30
N MET A 133 4.01 -0.60 -4.61
CA MET A 133 3.33 -0.26 -5.86
C MET A 133 1.96 0.34 -5.56
N LEU A 134 1.62 1.42 -6.26
CA LEU A 134 0.26 1.98 -6.25
C LEU A 134 -0.33 1.82 -7.65
N PHE A 135 -1.31 0.93 -7.76
CA PHE A 135 -2.12 0.74 -8.96
C PHE A 135 -3.23 1.78 -8.95
N THR A 136 -3.42 2.43 -10.11
CA THR A 136 -4.28 3.58 -10.28
C THR A 136 -5.44 3.25 -11.24
N PRO A 137 -6.58 3.95 -11.11
CA PRO A 137 -7.74 3.67 -11.95
C PRO A 137 -7.54 3.91 -13.45
N ASP A 138 -6.51 4.65 -13.86
CA ASP A 138 -6.13 4.82 -15.26
C ASP A 138 -5.27 3.67 -15.83
N LYS A 139 -5.29 2.50 -15.16
CA LYS A 139 -4.54 1.29 -15.53
C LYS A 139 -3.04 1.54 -15.59
N LYS A 140 -2.53 2.27 -14.60
CA LYS A 140 -1.10 2.47 -14.43
C LYS A 140 -0.67 2.02 -13.05
N THR A 141 0.63 1.78 -12.92
CA THR A 141 1.25 1.47 -11.65
C THR A 141 2.38 2.43 -11.42
N PHE A 142 2.32 3.13 -10.29
CA PHE A 142 3.50 3.77 -9.73
C PHE A 142 4.26 2.72 -8.93
N THR A 143 5.51 2.48 -9.29
CA THR A 143 6.38 1.54 -8.58
C THR A 143 7.52 2.30 -7.93
N ALA A 144 7.62 2.22 -6.60
CA ALA A 144 8.81 2.58 -5.86
C ALA A 144 9.76 1.38 -5.88
N GLY A 145 10.96 1.59 -6.42
CA GLY A 145 11.89 0.53 -6.77
C GLY A 145 13.29 0.85 -6.29
N PRO A 146 14.16 -0.15 -6.27
CA PRO A 146 15.32 -0.14 -5.40
C PRO A 146 16.31 0.96 -5.79
N GLY A 147 17.09 1.44 -4.81
CA GLY A 147 18.15 2.41 -5.07
C GLY A 147 17.67 3.80 -5.50
N CYS A 148 16.56 4.30 -4.93
CA CYS A 148 15.96 5.59 -5.27
C CYS A 148 15.38 5.66 -6.69
N THR A 149 15.01 4.50 -7.25
CA THR A 149 14.37 4.43 -8.57
C THR A 149 12.85 4.42 -8.45
N TRP A 150 12.19 4.87 -9.52
CA TRP A 150 10.74 4.80 -9.62
C TRP A 150 10.33 4.67 -11.07
N SER A 151 9.11 4.18 -11.29
CA SER A 151 8.48 4.23 -12.60
C SER A 151 6.98 4.45 -12.49
N TYR A 152 6.39 4.95 -13.57
CA TYR A 152 4.94 5.06 -13.73
C TYR A 152 4.59 4.59 -15.13
N ARG A 153 4.02 3.38 -15.23
CA ARG A 153 3.83 2.65 -16.48
C ARG A 153 2.44 2.05 -16.55
N ASP A 154 2.01 1.72 -17.76
CA ASP A 154 0.78 0.97 -17.97
C ASP A 154 0.84 -0.38 -17.25
N SER A 155 -0.31 -0.80 -16.73
CA SER A 155 -0.47 -1.98 -15.90
C SER A 155 -1.62 -2.82 -16.41
N ASP A 156 -1.38 -4.12 -16.51
CA ASP A 156 -2.41 -5.09 -16.85
C ASP A 156 -3.34 -5.40 -15.67
N LYS A 157 -3.08 -4.80 -14.48
CA LYS A 157 -3.83 -5.00 -13.24
C LYS A 157 -4.55 -3.72 -12.82
N THR A 158 -5.78 -3.88 -12.37
CA THR A 158 -6.60 -2.88 -11.65
C THR A 158 -7.24 -3.56 -10.46
#